data_AF-A0AAV1CRC4-F1
#
_entry.id   AF-A0AAV1CRC4-F1
#
_cell.length_a   1.000
_cell.length_b   1.000
_cell.length_c   1.000
_cell.angle_alpha   90.00
_cell.angle_beta   90.00
_cell.angle_gamma   90.00
#
_symmetry.space_group_name_H-M   'P 1'
#
loop_
_entity.id
_entity.type
_entity.pdbx_description
1 polymer ?
#
loop_
_entity_poly.entity_id
_entity_poly.type
_entity_poly.pdbx_seq_one_letter_code
_entity_poly.pdbx_strand_id
1 'polypeptide(L)'
;MSWLRSAVNRAVEVGANNNIRRTVRGVADSVVHHAGQAVVGGAKLFQDRIGARNFQNFKIAVKRLEEVSVSCTGIERVQLLRRWVVALKEIERLHDADQGITKRDADDSESKDSPKNPTLAQFFDPDLNGIPLNFRDVFLHSQALEGVTLSMILEAPDEEEVSLLLELFGICLTGEKEVHCKTAASIQNLAKVFAAYEDEVLAKREELLQCAQDAIAGLKVNADMLRIDLEVSKIRQDLDKMGSQLNSNAEDKNHSGNGTLPDAEDLKEELEYIRWCSRLEALLLQKSNFKNEDYGEIHNKKVDKLKVLSESLANSALKAEKRISDNRLQNVEAISFRTAKTSEMSQHEKELGIEMEALEKRKSELEAELKKVNASLTSIHARLHNAREEREQFDEASSQILQHFKAKEDELSRSIASYRTEADVCNAFIVFLESSYKFQSAYTEQKQKQDNDELERYEEYFVNLAVRILSSYKDELGPHLSHVRELVENLNGLGITAVSNDETVSSRKVLEQQYADAVSKFVNIFTAIQSIQRQFYSQDEGVMRYLFVCMVAILHKRELFLLMEKYGSSFAEKMTRK
;
A
#
# COMPACT_ATOMS: atom_id res chain seq x y z
N MET A 1 -1.84 -15.43 -0.13
CA MET A 1 -2.44 -16.56 0.63
C MET A 1 -1.42 -17.45 1.34
N SER A 2 -0.33 -17.94 0.72
CA SER A 2 0.66 -18.79 1.41
C SER A 2 1.54 -18.03 2.43
N TRP A 3 1.90 -16.78 2.09
CA TRP A 3 2.75 -15.95 2.95
C TRP A 3 2.07 -15.57 4.27
N LEU A 4 0.84 -15.06 4.25
CA LEU A 4 0.10 -14.69 5.47
C LEU A 4 -0.05 -15.88 6.43
N ARG A 5 -0.43 -17.07 5.92
CA ARG A 5 -0.49 -18.30 6.74
C ARG A 5 0.85 -18.65 7.37
N SER A 6 1.94 -18.55 6.60
CA SER A 6 3.29 -18.80 7.11
C SER A 6 3.74 -17.74 8.11
N ALA A 7 3.31 -16.50 7.93
CA ALA A 7 3.59 -15.35 8.77
C ALA A 7 2.85 -15.48 10.12
N VAL A 8 1.53 -15.71 10.09
CA VAL A 8 0.68 -15.90 11.28
C VAL A 8 1.15 -17.10 12.09
N ASN A 9 1.42 -18.25 11.47
CA ASN A 9 1.92 -19.42 12.21
C ASN A 9 3.27 -19.16 12.89
N ARG A 10 4.20 -18.46 12.23
CA ARG A 10 5.51 -18.13 12.83
C ARG A 10 5.39 -17.12 13.98
N ALA A 11 4.55 -16.11 13.85
CA ALA A 11 4.33 -15.14 14.92
C ALA A 11 3.62 -15.78 16.13
N VAL A 12 2.68 -16.69 15.89
CA VAL A 12 1.98 -17.46 16.95
C VAL A 12 2.92 -18.47 17.64
N GLU A 13 3.77 -19.18 16.89
CA GLU A 13 4.75 -20.15 17.45
C GLU A 13 5.79 -19.49 18.37
N VAL A 14 6.15 -18.23 18.10
CA VAL A 14 7.10 -17.47 18.94
C VAL A 14 6.40 -16.83 20.15
N GLY A 15 5.14 -16.42 20.02
CA GLY A 15 4.33 -15.87 21.12
C GLY A 15 3.81 -16.91 22.12
N ALA A 16 3.62 -18.16 21.71
CA ALA A 16 3.15 -19.24 22.57
C ALA A 16 4.30 -19.91 23.36
N ASN A 17 4.85 -19.23 24.38
CA ASN A 17 5.91 -19.80 25.20
C ASN A 17 5.66 -19.67 26.71
N ASN A 18 4.62 -20.36 27.20
CA ASN A 18 4.56 -20.80 28.60
C ASN A 18 4.76 -22.32 28.66
N ASN A 19 5.91 -22.72 29.22
CA ASN A 19 6.36 -24.07 29.56
C ASN A 19 7.06 -24.92 28.47
N ILE A 20 8.34 -24.64 28.18
CA ILE A 20 9.44 -25.66 28.19
C ILE A 20 10.76 -24.95 28.56
N ARG A 21 11.02 -24.90 29.87
CA ARG A 21 12.33 -24.60 30.43
C ARG A 21 13.19 -25.86 30.28
N ARG A 22 14.10 -25.94 29.29
CA ARG A 22 15.44 -26.60 29.40
C ARG A 22 16.32 -26.76 28.15
N THR A 23 15.94 -26.33 26.94
CA THR A 23 16.84 -26.50 25.76
C THR A 23 17.47 -25.19 25.25
N VAL A 24 17.33 -24.09 25.99
CA VAL A 24 17.75 -22.73 25.59
C VAL A 24 19.21 -22.41 25.98
N ARG A 25 20.16 -23.29 25.63
CA ARG A 25 21.59 -22.89 25.64
C ARG A 25 22.33 -23.19 24.34
N GLY A 26 21.72 -23.92 23.40
CA GLY A 26 22.32 -24.20 22.09
C GLY A 26 21.70 -23.41 20.91
N VAL A 27 20.51 -22.84 21.07
CA VAL A 27 19.75 -22.19 19.96
C VAL A 27 19.91 -20.67 19.95
N ALA A 28 20.22 -20.06 21.10
CA ALA A 28 20.51 -18.63 21.18
C ALA A 28 21.74 -18.24 20.34
N ASP A 29 22.77 -19.09 20.27
CA ASP A 29 23.96 -18.83 19.44
C ASP A 29 23.69 -19.02 17.94
N SER A 30 22.73 -19.88 17.56
CA SER A 30 22.40 -20.14 16.14
C SER A 30 21.48 -19.06 15.55
N VAL A 31 20.52 -18.56 16.34
CA VAL A 31 19.58 -17.50 15.92
C VAL A 31 20.24 -16.13 16.00
N VAL A 32 21.12 -15.87 16.98
CA VAL A 32 22.00 -14.69 16.94
C VAL A 32 22.97 -14.78 15.75
N HIS A 33 23.34 -15.98 15.29
CA HIS A 33 24.07 -16.16 14.03
C HIS A 33 23.22 -15.96 12.75
N HIS A 34 21.92 -16.26 12.75
CA HIS A 34 21.02 -16.08 11.60
C HIS A 34 20.42 -14.66 11.51
N ALA A 35 19.96 -14.09 12.61
CA ALA A 35 19.62 -12.66 12.72
C ALA A 35 20.87 -11.78 12.61
N GLY A 36 22.02 -12.29 13.07
CA GLY A 36 23.34 -11.76 12.77
C GLY A 36 23.63 -11.76 11.28
N GLN A 37 23.30 -12.79 10.50
CA GLN A 37 23.55 -12.80 9.05
C GLN A 37 22.61 -11.91 8.21
N ALA A 38 21.45 -11.50 8.75
CA ALA A 38 20.58 -10.54 8.07
C ALA A 38 21.12 -9.10 8.07
N VAL A 39 22.07 -8.77 8.96
CA VAL A 39 22.75 -7.46 9.03
C VAL A 39 24.29 -7.56 8.94
N VAL A 40 24.89 -8.70 9.31
CA VAL A 40 26.33 -9.06 9.21
C VAL A 40 26.60 -9.93 7.97
N GLY A 41 25.60 -10.24 7.14
CA GLY A 41 25.83 -10.61 5.74
C GLY A 41 26.62 -9.54 4.97
N GLY A 42 26.72 -8.34 5.54
CA GLY A 42 27.65 -7.31 5.12
C GLY A 42 29.09 -7.45 5.61
N ALA A 43 29.54 -8.52 6.31
CA ALA A 43 30.93 -8.64 6.76
C ALA A 43 31.62 -9.99 6.54
N LYS A 44 30.90 -11.08 6.19
CA LYS A 44 31.52 -12.38 5.82
C LYS A 44 31.55 -12.67 4.32
N LEU A 45 31.21 -11.69 3.48
CA LEU A 45 31.33 -11.77 2.02
C LEU A 45 32.40 -10.81 1.47
N PHE A 46 33.48 -10.56 2.23
CA PHE A 46 34.55 -9.64 1.81
C PHE A 46 35.86 -10.31 1.41
N GLN A 47 35.93 -11.64 1.33
CA GLN A 47 37.18 -12.32 0.94
C GLN A 47 37.11 -13.26 -0.26
N ASP A 48 35.96 -13.44 -0.92
CA ASP A 48 35.95 -14.22 -2.17
C ASP A 48 35.78 -13.35 -3.42
N ARG A 49 36.97 -13.02 -3.96
CA ARG A 49 37.31 -12.80 -5.38
C ARG A 49 36.57 -11.69 -6.15
N ILE A 50 37.17 -10.50 -6.08
CA ILE A 50 37.61 -9.65 -7.21
C ILE A 50 36.86 -9.87 -8.55
N GLY A 51 35.92 -8.98 -8.86
CA GLY A 51 35.26 -8.83 -10.17
C GLY A 51 34.16 -7.74 -10.12
N ALA A 52 34.02 -6.91 -11.14
CA ALA A 52 33.25 -5.66 -11.11
C ALA A 52 31.72 -5.81 -10.93
N ARG A 53 31.11 -4.89 -10.15
CA ARG A 53 29.67 -4.62 -9.89
C ARG A 53 28.88 -5.71 -9.13
N ASN A 54 28.82 -5.58 -7.81
CA ASN A 54 28.01 -6.43 -6.90
C ASN A 54 26.58 -5.89 -6.75
N PHE A 55 25.65 -6.26 -7.63
CA PHE A 55 24.21 -6.01 -7.43
C PHE A 55 23.59 -7.11 -6.55
N GLN A 56 22.78 -6.75 -5.57
CA GLN A 56 22.01 -7.71 -4.77
C GLN A 56 20.69 -8.06 -5.48
N ASN A 57 20.26 -9.31 -5.38
CA ASN A 57 19.01 -9.77 -5.98
C ASN A 57 17.80 -9.16 -5.24
N PHE A 58 17.01 -8.36 -5.96
CA PHE A 58 15.84 -7.66 -5.43
C PHE A 58 14.82 -8.61 -4.77
N LYS A 59 14.42 -9.68 -5.46
CA LYS A 59 13.41 -10.63 -4.98
C LYS A 59 13.84 -11.34 -3.69
N ILE A 60 15.14 -11.63 -3.55
CA ILE A 60 15.69 -12.24 -2.33
C ILE A 60 15.66 -11.23 -1.17
N ALA A 61 15.99 -9.96 -1.43
CA ALA A 61 15.97 -8.92 -0.42
C ALA A 61 14.54 -8.64 0.08
N VAL A 62 13.56 -8.56 -0.82
CA VAL A 62 12.13 -8.42 -0.50
C VAL A 62 11.68 -9.57 0.42
N LYS A 63 11.90 -10.82 -0.01
CA LYS A 63 11.46 -11.99 0.77
C LYS A 63 12.07 -12.03 2.18
N ARG A 64 13.35 -11.63 2.32
CA ARG A 64 14.02 -11.58 3.63
C ARG A 64 13.40 -10.53 4.55
N LEU A 65 13.08 -9.34 4.02
CA LEU A 65 12.42 -8.30 4.82
C LEU A 65 11.05 -8.76 5.32
N GLU A 66 10.30 -9.43 4.45
CA GLU A 66 8.98 -9.99 4.79
C GLU A 66 9.07 -11.10 5.86
N GLU A 67 10.08 -11.96 5.81
CA GLU A 67 10.27 -13.01 6.82
C GLU A 67 10.66 -12.44 8.20
N VAL A 68 11.53 -11.42 8.21
CA VAL A 68 12.04 -10.81 9.46
C VAL A 68 10.99 -9.90 10.10
N SER A 69 10.15 -9.23 9.31
CA SER A 69 9.12 -8.32 9.82
C SER A 69 8.10 -9.01 10.71
N VAL A 70 7.73 -10.25 10.38
CA VAL A 70 6.70 -11.00 11.10
C VAL A 70 7.26 -11.78 12.29
N SER A 71 8.53 -12.21 12.21
CA SER A 71 9.16 -13.03 13.24
C SER A 71 9.79 -12.23 14.39
N CYS A 72 9.96 -10.91 14.23
CA CYS A 72 10.55 -10.06 15.25
C CYS A 72 9.57 -9.78 16.41
N THR A 73 10.08 -9.87 17.64
CA THR A 73 9.33 -9.64 18.88
C THR A 73 10.13 -8.78 19.85
N GLY A 74 9.43 -8.00 20.70
CA GLY A 74 10.02 -7.08 21.68
C GLY A 74 11.32 -6.39 21.23
N ILE A 75 12.43 -6.66 21.93
CA ILE A 75 13.71 -5.99 21.68
C ILE A 75 14.28 -6.22 20.27
N GLU A 76 14.00 -7.37 19.64
CA GLU A 76 14.45 -7.66 18.27
C GLU A 76 13.72 -6.77 17.28
N ARG A 77 12.42 -6.55 17.50
CA ARG A 77 11.58 -5.66 16.70
C ARG A 77 12.01 -4.20 16.85
N VAL A 78 12.30 -3.75 18.07
CA VAL A 78 12.91 -2.43 18.34
C VAL A 78 14.19 -2.22 17.51
N GLN A 79 15.14 -3.16 17.58
CA GLN A 79 16.41 -3.05 16.85
C GLN A 79 16.20 -3.05 15.33
N LEU A 80 15.27 -3.85 14.84
CA LEU A 80 14.91 -3.90 13.43
C LEU A 80 14.34 -2.57 12.94
N LEU A 81 13.37 -2.01 13.66
CA LEU A 81 12.76 -0.71 13.36
C LEU A 81 13.80 0.41 13.36
N ARG A 82 14.67 0.46 14.37
CA ARG A 82 15.77 1.44 14.42
C ARG A 82 16.65 1.37 13.18
N ARG A 83 17.04 0.16 12.75
CA ARG A 83 17.87 -0.03 11.56
C ARG A 83 17.17 0.41 10.29
N TRP A 84 15.89 0.06 10.12
CA TRP A 84 15.10 0.47 8.96
C TRP A 84 14.91 1.98 8.90
N VAL A 85 14.53 2.61 10.01
CA VAL A 85 14.36 4.07 10.10
C VAL A 85 15.66 4.79 9.75
N VAL A 86 16.81 4.36 10.28
CA VAL A 86 18.11 4.95 9.95
C VAL A 86 18.44 4.80 8.47
N ALA A 87 18.26 3.60 7.90
CA ALA A 87 18.56 3.36 6.49
C ALA A 87 17.66 4.18 5.55
N LEU A 88 16.36 4.28 5.87
CA LEU A 88 15.39 5.03 5.07
C LEU A 88 15.63 6.54 5.15
N LYS A 89 15.91 7.08 6.34
CA LYS A 89 16.24 8.51 6.52
C LYS A 89 17.52 8.91 5.81
N GLU A 90 18.52 8.03 5.78
CA GLU A 90 19.75 8.32 5.06
C GLU A 90 19.53 8.41 3.54
N ILE A 91 18.66 7.56 2.99
CA ILE A 91 18.27 7.63 1.57
C ILE A 91 17.49 8.92 1.28
N GLU A 92 16.59 9.33 2.17
CA GLU A 92 15.85 10.60 2.05
C GLU A 92 16.80 11.81 2.07
N ARG A 93 17.80 11.82 2.96
CA ARG A 93 18.82 12.89 3.00
C ARG A 93 19.67 12.96 1.74
N LEU A 94 20.10 11.81 1.21
CA LEU A 94 20.88 11.76 -0.03
C LEU A 94 20.05 12.26 -1.21
N HIS A 95 18.75 12.02 -1.18
CA HIS A 95 17.82 12.53 -2.17
C HIS A 95 17.66 14.06 -2.10
N ASP A 96 17.52 14.62 -0.90
CA ASP A 96 17.46 16.08 -0.69
C ASP A 96 18.77 16.79 -1.07
N ALA A 97 19.91 16.11 -0.89
CA ALA A 97 21.22 16.61 -1.30
C ALA A 97 21.37 16.66 -2.83
N ASP A 98 20.84 15.67 -3.56
CA ASP A 98 20.85 15.60 -5.03
C ASP A 98 19.89 16.63 -5.66
N GLN A 99 18.84 17.04 -4.93
CA GLN A 99 17.90 18.11 -5.34
C GLN A 99 18.37 19.54 -5.01
N GLY A 100 19.52 19.73 -4.36
CA GLY A 100 20.19 21.03 -4.28
C GLY A 100 19.64 22.01 -3.22
N ILE A 101 19.17 21.54 -2.06
CA ILE A 101 18.66 22.44 -0.99
C ILE A 101 19.70 22.80 0.09
N THR A 102 20.92 22.24 0.07
CA THR A 102 21.98 22.72 0.97
C THR A 102 23.29 23.02 0.26
N LYS A 103 23.45 24.26 -0.22
CA LYS A 103 24.77 24.89 -0.24
C LYS A 103 25.21 25.09 1.20
N ARG A 104 26.00 24.16 1.73
CA ARG A 104 26.94 24.51 2.79
C ARG A 104 28.32 24.54 2.17
N ASP A 105 28.91 25.73 2.20
CA ASP A 105 30.33 25.95 1.98
C ASP A 105 31.09 25.02 2.94
N ALA A 106 31.79 24.03 2.38
CA ALA A 106 32.77 23.24 3.11
C ALA A 106 33.93 22.98 2.17
N ASP A 107 35.08 23.51 2.61
CA ASP A 107 36.40 23.44 2.01
C ASP A 107 36.72 22.08 1.39
N ASP A 108 37.19 22.13 0.15
CA ASP A 108 37.74 21.01 -0.59
C ASP A 108 39.12 20.67 0.01
N SER A 109 39.17 19.68 0.89
CA SER A 109 40.42 19.02 1.27
C SER A 109 40.26 17.51 1.13
N GLU A 110 40.99 16.99 0.15
CA GLU A 110 41.08 15.57 -0.17
C GLU A 110 41.44 14.72 1.06
N SER A 111 40.51 13.86 1.48
CA SER A 111 40.86 12.64 2.23
C SER A 111 40.25 11.43 1.53
N LYS A 112 41.06 10.78 0.68
CA LYS A 112 40.80 9.43 0.15
C LYS A 112 40.95 8.42 1.28
N ASP A 113 39.94 8.29 2.15
CA ASP A 113 39.75 7.11 3.03
C ASP A 113 38.46 7.22 3.88
N SER A 114 37.33 7.57 3.27
CA SER A 114 36.03 7.34 3.89
C SER A 114 35.52 5.93 3.56
N PRO A 115 35.07 5.14 4.54
CA PRO A 115 34.57 3.80 4.28
C PRO A 115 33.31 3.91 3.42
N LYS A 116 33.27 3.19 2.29
CA LYS A 116 32.12 3.12 1.39
C LYS A 116 30.84 2.88 2.19
N ASN A 117 29.92 3.85 2.16
CA ASN A 117 28.65 3.80 2.87
C ASN A 117 27.89 2.49 2.53
N PRO A 118 27.63 1.60 3.50
CA PRO A 118 26.91 0.35 3.26
C PRO A 118 25.44 0.56 2.86
N THR A 119 24.90 1.77 3.06
CA THR A 119 23.51 2.18 2.75
C THR A 119 23.23 2.35 1.25
N LEU A 120 24.26 2.32 0.41
CA LEU A 120 24.18 2.51 -1.05
C LEU A 120 24.17 1.18 -1.83
N ALA A 121 23.66 0.12 -1.20
CA ALA A 121 23.48 -1.16 -1.87
C ALA A 121 22.46 -1.01 -3.01
N GLN A 122 22.93 -1.20 -4.25
CA GLN A 122 22.08 -1.18 -5.44
C GLN A 122 21.51 -2.58 -5.68
N PHE A 123 20.20 -2.67 -5.77
CA PHE A 123 19.45 -3.88 -6.06
C PHE A 123 19.08 -3.88 -7.54
N PHE A 124 18.98 -5.09 -8.11
CA PHE A 124 18.61 -5.27 -9.50
C PHE A 124 17.42 -6.23 -9.60
N ASP A 125 16.40 -5.80 -10.33
CA ASP A 125 15.34 -6.67 -10.80
C ASP A 125 15.43 -6.79 -12.33
N PRO A 126 15.65 -8.00 -12.89
CA PRO A 126 15.64 -8.22 -14.33
C PRO A 126 14.31 -7.81 -15.00
N ASP A 127 13.21 -7.72 -14.24
CA ASP A 127 11.89 -7.34 -14.75
C ASP A 127 11.68 -5.80 -14.81
N LEU A 128 12.55 -4.99 -14.18
CA LEU A 128 12.41 -3.51 -14.07
C LEU A 128 13.45 -2.73 -14.92
N ASN A 129 13.62 -3.13 -16.17
CA ASN A 129 14.45 -2.44 -17.19
C ASN A 129 15.91 -2.14 -16.79
N GLY A 130 16.43 -2.82 -15.76
CA GLY A 130 17.80 -2.71 -15.30
C GLY A 130 18.18 -1.41 -14.57
N ILE A 131 17.20 -0.66 -14.07
CA ILE A 131 17.43 0.53 -13.24
C ILE A 131 17.94 0.06 -11.86
N PRO A 132 19.04 0.61 -11.32
CA PRO A 132 19.51 0.28 -9.98
C PRO A 132 18.51 0.79 -8.94
N LEU A 133 17.98 -0.13 -8.12
CA LEU A 133 17.04 0.15 -7.05
C LEU A 133 17.78 0.35 -5.72
N ASN A 134 17.26 1.21 -4.85
CA ASN A 134 17.80 1.42 -3.51
C ASN A 134 17.01 0.63 -2.45
N PHE A 135 17.42 0.71 -1.17
CA PHE A 135 16.72 0.00 -0.10
C PHE A 135 15.28 0.48 0.13
N ARG A 136 14.96 1.76 -0.09
CA ARG A 136 13.59 2.28 0.00
C ARG A 136 12.68 1.61 -1.04
N ASP A 137 13.18 1.40 -2.25
CA ASP A 137 12.44 0.68 -3.29
C ASP A 137 12.14 -0.76 -2.86
N VAL A 138 13.15 -1.49 -2.39
CA VAL A 138 12.99 -2.86 -1.88
C VAL A 138 11.99 -2.90 -0.73
N PHE A 139 12.09 -1.95 0.20
CA PHE A 139 11.22 -1.89 1.38
C PHE A 139 9.76 -1.63 0.99
N LEU A 140 9.50 -0.63 0.15
CA LEU A 140 8.13 -0.28 -0.27
C LEU A 140 7.47 -1.35 -1.14
N HIS A 141 8.23 -2.10 -1.95
CA HIS A 141 7.70 -3.25 -2.70
C HIS A 141 7.43 -4.48 -1.82
N SER A 142 8.14 -4.61 -0.70
CA SER A 142 7.94 -5.72 0.24
C SER A 142 6.68 -5.56 1.09
N GLN A 143 6.23 -6.67 1.69
CA GLN A 143 5.21 -6.67 2.74
C GLN A 143 5.78 -6.46 4.16
N ALA A 144 6.96 -5.83 4.27
CA ALA A 144 7.64 -5.67 5.55
C ALA A 144 6.91 -4.74 6.52
N LEU A 145 6.36 -3.64 6.02
CA LEU A 145 5.59 -2.69 6.83
C LEU A 145 4.30 -3.31 7.36
N GLU A 146 3.62 -4.06 6.50
CA GLU A 146 2.43 -4.83 6.84
C GLU A 146 2.77 -5.90 7.88
N GLY A 147 3.84 -6.68 7.64
CA GLY A 147 4.26 -7.74 8.55
C GLY A 147 4.65 -7.25 9.94
N VAL A 148 5.35 -6.11 10.05
CA VAL A 148 5.68 -5.51 11.36
C VAL A 148 4.42 -4.99 12.05
N THR A 149 3.45 -4.48 11.29
CA THR A 149 2.16 -4.05 11.86
C THR A 149 1.38 -5.25 12.40
N LEU A 150 1.36 -6.37 11.67
CA LEU A 150 0.73 -7.60 12.13
C LEU A 150 1.38 -8.13 13.41
N SER A 151 2.72 -8.10 13.49
CA SER A 151 3.41 -8.52 14.72
C SER A 151 3.06 -7.62 15.90
N MET A 152 2.83 -6.31 15.67
CA MET A 152 2.37 -5.38 16.72
C MET A 152 0.91 -5.58 17.14
N ILE A 153 0.04 -6.06 16.24
CA ILE A 153 -1.33 -6.45 16.59
C ILE A 153 -1.32 -7.75 17.42
N LEU A 154 -0.41 -8.67 17.11
CA LEU A 154 -0.25 -9.93 17.83
C LEU A 154 0.42 -9.75 19.20
N GLU A 155 1.42 -8.87 19.29
CA GLU A 155 2.14 -8.50 20.50
C GLU A 155 2.20 -6.98 20.61
N ALA A 156 1.43 -6.42 21.56
CA ALA A 156 1.24 -4.98 21.71
C ALA A 156 2.58 -4.22 21.79
N PRO A 157 2.73 -3.12 21.04
CA PRO A 157 3.99 -2.39 21.00
C PRO A 157 4.21 -1.54 22.25
N ASP A 158 5.47 -1.43 22.68
CA ASP A 158 5.87 -0.52 23.75
C ASP A 158 6.00 0.95 23.27
N GLU A 159 6.29 1.87 24.19
CA GLU A 159 6.41 3.31 23.88
C GLU A 159 7.54 3.63 22.88
N GLU A 160 8.62 2.85 22.92
CA GLU A 160 9.77 3.01 22.02
C GLU A 160 9.42 2.51 20.62
N GLU A 161 8.78 1.35 20.53
CA GLU A 161 8.27 0.76 19.29
C GLU A 161 7.26 1.68 18.61
N VAL A 162 6.35 2.28 19.37
CA VAL A 162 5.37 3.25 18.85
C VAL A 162 6.07 4.49 18.29
N SER A 163 7.10 4.99 18.99
CA SER A 163 7.86 6.15 18.54
C SER A 163 8.58 5.85 17.21
N LEU A 164 9.21 4.69 17.11
CA LEU A 164 9.89 4.24 15.89
C LEU A 164 8.91 3.94 14.74
N LEU A 165 7.73 3.41 15.06
CA LEU A 165 6.66 3.15 14.09
C LEU A 165 6.16 4.47 13.49
N LEU A 166 6.00 5.53 14.30
CA LEU A 166 5.61 6.85 13.79
C LEU A 166 6.66 7.44 12.86
N GLU A 167 7.95 7.27 13.16
CA GLU A 167 9.02 7.68 12.27
C GLU A 167 9.00 6.89 10.95
N LEU A 168 8.75 5.58 11.03
CA LEU A 168 8.65 4.72 9.85
C LEU A 168 7.43 5.08 9.00
N PHE A 169 6.28 5.33 9.62
CA PHE A 169 5.06 5.80 8.95
C PHE A 169 5.26 7.15 8.27
N GLY A 170 6.00 8.05 8.89
CA GLY A 170 6.37 9.34 8.28
C GLY A 170 7.05 9.20 6.91
N ILE A 171 7.81 8.12 6.69
CA ILE A 171 8.59 7.89 5.47
C ILE A 171 7.84 7.00 4.47
N CYS A 172 6.98 6.09 4.96
CA CYS A 172 6.43 4.99 4.20
C CYS A 172 4.90 5.03 4.01
N LEU A 173 4.16 5.85 4.76
CA LEU A 173 2.71 6.01 4.59
C LEU A 173 2.37 7.35 3.92
N THR A 174 1.34 7.32 3.09
CA THR A 174 0.72 8.51 2.51
C THR A 174 -0.01 9.35 3.56
N GLY A 175 -0.22 10.63 3.28
CA GLY A 175 -0.89 11.56 4.17
C GLY A 175 0.03 12.25 5.20
N GLU A 176 -0.59 13.10 6.02
CA GLU A 176 0.12 13.92 7.00
C GLU A 176 0.34 13.19 8.34
N LYS A 177 1.11 13.81 9.23
CA LYS A 177 1.41 13.28 10.57
C LYS A 177 0.17 12.87 11.37
N GLU A 178 -0.96 13.54 11.19
CA GLU A 178 -2.22 13.18 11.84
C GLU A 178 -2.68 11.77 11.44
N VAL A 179 -2.57 11.42 10.15
CA VAL A 179 -2.90 10.08 9.63
C VAL A 179 -2.01 9.05 10.30
N HIS A 180 -0.69 9.29 10.35
CA HIS A 180 0.27 8.38 10.95
C HIS A 180 -0.01 8.15 12.45
N CYS A 181 -0.32 9.21 13.19
CA CYS A 181 -0.71 9.11 14.60
C CYS A 181 -2.01 8.32 14.81
N LYS A 182 -3.04 8.57 14.00
CA LYS A 182 -4.32 7.84 14.10
C LYS A 182 -4.17 6.37 13.71
N THR A 183 -3.35 6.07 12.72
CA THR A 183 -3.03 4.68 12.31
C THR A 183 -2.30 3.95 13.44
N ALA A 184 -1.26 4.55 14.02
CA ALA A 184 -0.52 3.96 15.14
C ALA A 184 -1.41 3.74 16.38
N ALA A 185 -2.23 4.72 16.75
CA ALA A 185 -3.19 4.58 17.85
C ALA A 185 -4.22 3.47 17.59
N SER A 186 -4.65 3.33 16.34
CA SER A 186 -5.57 2.25 15.93
C SER A 186 -4.90 0.89 16.04
N ILE A 187 -3.63 0.74 15.64
CA ILE A 187 -2.86 -0.50 15.80
C ILE A 187 -2.73 -0.89 17.28
N GLN A 188 -2.45 0.07 18.18
CA GLN A 188 -2.42 -0.19 19.62
C GLN A 188 -3.78 -0.64 20.15
N ASN A 189 -4.87 -0.01 19.69
CA ASN A 189 -6.22 -0.42 20.08
C ASN A 189 -6.55 -1.82 19.57
N LEU A 190 -6.19 -2.14 18.32
CA LEU A 190 -6.32 -3.47 17.74
C LEU A 190 -5.54 -4.49 18.56
N ALA A 191 -4.27 -4.22 18.91
CA ALA A 191 -3.47 -5.11 19.74
C ALA A 191 -4.13 -5.40 21.09
N LYS A 192 -4.66 -4.36 21.73
CA LYS A 192 -5.35 -4.49 23.02
C LYS A 192 -6.59 -5.39 22.94
N VAL A 193 -7.45 -5.19 21.92
CA VAL A 193 -8.67 -6.01 21.78
C VAL A 193 -8.35 -7.42 21.28
N PHE A 194 -7.35 -7.56 20.41
CA PHE A 194 -6.96 -8.83 19.80
C PHE A 194 -6.21 -9.76 20.76
N ALA A 195 -5.58 -9.20 21.80
CA ALA A 195 -4.96 -9.96 22.89
C ALA A 195 -5.99 -10.69 23.75
N ALA A 196 -7.21 -10.15 23.90
CA ALA A 196 -8.29 -10.81 24.65
C ALA A 196 -9.00 -11.90 23.83
N TYR A 197 -8.73 -12.00 22.53
CA TYR A 197 -9.48 -12.83 21.59
C TYR A 197 -8.83 -14.19 21.36
N GLU A 198 -9.05 -15.13 22.28
CA GLU A 198 -8.50 -16.49 22.18
C GLU A 198 -9.44 -17.47 21.45
N ASP A 199 -10.74 -17.37 21.69
CA ASP A 199 -11.74 -18.31 21.17
C ASP A 199 -12.36 -17.83 19.85
N GLU A 200 -12.01 -18.48 18.73
CA GLU A 200 -12.61 -18.20 17.41
C GLU A 200 -14.02 -18.82 17.29
N VAL A 201 -15.07 -17.99 17.19
CA VAL A 201 -16.45 -18.44 17.00
C VAL A 201 -16.88 -18.33 15.54
N LEU A 202 -16.90 -17.12 14.97
CA LEU A 202 -17.37 -16.86 13.60
C LEU A 202 -16.30 -16.20 12.73
N ALA A 203 -15.62 -15.19 13.26
CA ALA A 203 -14.48 -14.55 12.63
C ALA A 203 -13.22 -15.37 12.89
N LYS A 204 -12.31 -15.43 11.90
CA LYS A 204 -11.00 -16.07 12.08
C LYS A 204 -9.94 -15.01 12.29
N ARG A 205 -8.99 -15.24 13.21
CA ARG A 205 -7.87 -14.32 13.48
C ARG A 205 -7.08 -14.03 12.21
N GLU A 206 -6.83 -15.05 11.39
CA GLU A 206 -6.17 -14.93 10.09
C GLU A 206 -6.91 -13.96 9.13
N GLU A 207 -8.24 -14.07 9.03
CA GLU A 207 -9.04 -13.21 8.15
C GLU A 207 -9.02 -11.75 8.62
N LEU A 208 -9.07 -11.54 9.93
CA LEU A 208 -8.95 -10.21 10.52
C LEU A 208 -7.56 -9.60 10.26
N LEU A 209 -6.49 -10.37 10.48
CA LEU A 209 -5.12 -9.92 10.19
C LEU A 209 -4.92 -9.59 8.71
N GLN A 210 -5.54 -10.34 7.78
CA GLN A 210 -5.52 -9.99 6.36
C GLN A 210 -6.22 -8.64 6.10
N CYS A 211 -7.32 -8.33 6.80
CA CYS A 211 -7.96 -7.01 6.71
C CYS A 211 -7.02 -5.89 7.17
N ALA A 212 -6.29 -6.10 8.28
CA ALA A 212 -5.31 -5.11 8.73
C ALA A 212 -4.13 -4.95 7.75
N GLN A 213 -3.62 -6.06 7.22
CA GLN A 213 -2.58 -6.03 6.18
C GLN A 213 -3.02 -5.18 4.98
N ASP A 214 -4.20 -5.43 4.45
CA ASP A 214 -4.67 -4.75 3.24
C ASP A 214 -4.88 -3.24 3.49
N ALA A 215 -5.36 -2.86 4.67
CA ALA A 215 -5.52 -1.45 5.03
C ALA A 215 -4.17 -0.71 5.13
N ILE A 216 -3.15 -1.34 5.72
CA ILE A 216 -1.80 -0.76 5.76
C ILE A 216 -1.19 -0.69 4.37
N ALA A 217 -1.37 -1.73 3.55
CA ALA A 217 -0.91 -1.75 2.16
C ALA A 217 -1.58 -0.62 1.34
N GLY A 218 -2.85 -0.32 1.59
CA GLY A 218 -3.57 0.79 0.96
C GLY A 218 -3.08 2.18 1.36
N LEU A 219 -2.54 2.33 2.57
CA LEU A 219 -1.92 3.58 3.04
C LEU A 219 -0.44 3.70 2.64
N LYS A 220 0.23 2.58 2.36
CA LYS A 220 1.66 2.53 2.00
C LYS A 220 1.94 3.31 0.71
N VAL A 221 3.02 4.07 0.72
CA VAL A 221 3.47 4.83 -0.45
C VAL A 221 3.84 3.88 -1.59
N ASN A 222 3.33 4.15 -2.78
CA ASN A 222 3.66 3.40 -3.98
C ASN A 222 5.04 3.81 -4.52
N ALA A 223 5.99 2.87 -4.53
CA ALA A 223 7.37 3.10 -4.97
C ALA A 223 7.49 3.50 -6.45
N ASP A 224 6.71 2.87 -7.32
CA ASP A 224 6.70 3.21 -8.75
C ASP A 224 6.13 4.62 -8.96
N MET A 225 5.08 4.99 -8.22
CA MET A 225 4.51 6.33 -8.28
C MET A 225 5.50 7.39 -7.79
N LEU A 226 6.23 7.12 -6.71
CA LEU A 226 7.33 8.01 -6.26
C LEU A 226 8.39 8.18 -7.35
N ARG A 227 8.81 7.10 -8.01
CA ARG A 227 9.81 7.18 -9.07
C ARG A 227 9.33 8.01 -10.25
N ILE A 228 8.07 7.83 -10.64
CA ILE A 228 7.43 8.65 -11.69
C ILE A 228 7.41 10.12 -11.27
N ASP A 229 7.01 10.44 -10.03
CA ASP A 229 7.00 11.82 -9.50
C ASP A 229 8.40 12.47 -9.55
N LEU A 230 9.46 11.70 -9.28
CA LEU A 230 10.85 12.16 -9.38
C LEU A 230 11.28 12.39 -10.82
N GLU A 231 10.95 11.49 -11.73
CA GLU A 231 11.28 11.64 -13.15
C GLU A 231 10.53 12.84 -13.76
N VAL A 232 9.25 12.98 -13.45
CA VAL A 232 8.43 14.14 -13.81
C VAL A 232 9.06 15.44 -13.31
N SER A 233 9.48 15.49 -12.04
CA SER A 233 10.11 16.68 -11.46
C SER A 233 11.42 17.06 -12.15
N LYS A 234 12.26 16.07 -12.49
CA LYS A 234 13.51 16.30 -13.23
C LYS A 234 13.26 16.82 -14.63
N ILE A 235 12.35 16.17 -15.37
CA ILE A 235 11.99 16.59 -16.73
C ILE A 235 11.44 18.02 -16.72
N ARG A 236 10.61 18.37 -15.73
CA ARG A 236 10.11 19.75 -15.58
C ARG A 236 11.24 20.75 -15.37
N GLN A 237 12.18 20.44 -14.48
CA GLN A 237 13.32 21.33 -14.23
C GLN A 237 14.16 21.56 -15.49
N ASP A 238 14.33 20.53 -16.31
CA ASP A 238 15.10 20.63 -17.55
C ASP A 238 14.33 21.34 -18.67
N LEU A 239 13.01 21.14 -18.75
CA LEU A 239 12.11 21.91 -19.61
C LEU A 239 12.12 23.40 -19.23
N ASP A 240 12.03 23.74 -17.94
CA ASP A 240 12.07 25.14 -17.48
C ASP A 240 13.40 25.83 -17.85
N LYS A 241 14.53 25.11 -17.77
CA LYS A 241 15.86 25.61 -18.19
C LYS A 241 15.94 25.83 -19.71
N MET A 242 15.50 24.86 -20.52
CA MET A 242 15.50 25.01 -21.98
C MET A 242 14.50 26.07 -22.45
N GLY A 243 13.33 26.15 -21.81
CA GLY A 243 12.28 27.10 -22.17
C GLY A 243 12.69 28.55 -21.94
N SER A 244 13.50 28.81 -20.92
CA SER A 244 14.08 30.13 -20.66
C SER A 244 15.19 30.49 -21.67
N GLN A 245 15.95 29.51 -22.17
CA GLN A 245 16.95 29.71 -23.25
C GLN A 245 16.30 29.99 -24.63
N LEU A 246 15.19 29.31 -24.95
CA LEU A 246 14.41 29.56 -26.16
C LEU A 246 13.77 30.96 -26.18
N ASN A 247 13.39 31.50 -25.01
CA ASN A 247 12.83 32.84 -24.88
C ASN A 247 13.88 33.95 -25.08
N SER A 248 15.08 33.79 -24.53
CA SER A 248 16.17 34.78 -24.69
C SER A 248 16.62 34.90 -26.15
N ASN A 249 16.68 33.77 -26.87
CA ASN A 249 17.10 33.76 -28.27
C ASN A 249 16.08 34.42 -29.22
N ALA A 250 14.80 34.47 -28.84
CA ALA A 250 13.75 35.13 -29.60
C ALA A 250 13.75 36.66 -29.39
N GLU A 251 14.10 37.15 -28.20
CA GLU A 251 14.19 38.58 -27.92
C GLU A 251 15.42 39.23 -28.57
N ASP A 252 16.56 38.53 -28.61
CA ASP A 252 17.76 39.02 -29.29
C ASP A 252 17.59 39.08 -30.83
N LYS A 253 16.80 38.17 -31.42
CA LYS A 253 16.48 38.19 -32.86
C LYS A 253 15.56 39.35 -33.26
N ASN A 254 14.82 39.96 -32.33
CA ASN A 254 13.93 41.10 -32.61
C ASN A 254 14.67 42.46 -32.68
N HIS A 255 15.93 42.54 -32.25
CA HIS A 255 16.73 43.77 -32.29
C HIS A 255 17.73 43.84 -33.46
N SER A 256 17.95 42.75 -34.18
CA SER A 256 18.75 42.74 -35.41
C SER A 256 17.83 42.58 -36.63
N GLY A 257 17.53 43.69 -37.30
CA GLY A 257 16.62 43.75 -38.46
C GLY A 257 17.07 43.02 -39.74
N ASN A 258 17.95 42.03 -39.64
CA ASN A 258 18.28 41.12 -40.73
C ASN A 258 17.85 39.71 -40.33
N GLY A 259 16.83 39.17 -41.01
CA GLY A 259 16.37 37.79 -40.88
C GLY A 259 17.52 36.82 -41.11
N THR A 260 18.20 36.45 -40.03
CA THR A 260 19.26 35.46 -40.02
C THR A 260 18.62 34.14 -39.65
N LEU A 261 18.78 33.15 -40.53
CA LEU A 261 18.27 31.78 -40.38
C LEU A 261 18.53 31.22 -38.97
N PRO A 262 17.60 30.46 -38.39
CA PRO A 262 17.94 29.56 -37.29
C PRO A 262 19.03 28.60 -37.73
N ASP A 263 20.02 28.40 -36.86
CA ASP A 263 21.08 27.44 -37.12
C ASP A 263 20.51 26.01 -37.06
N ALA A 264 21.21 25.04 -37.66
CA ALA A 264 20.84 23.62 -37.53
C ALA A 264 20.83 23.16 -36.06
N GLU A 265 21.57 23.85 -35.19
CA GLU A 265 21.59 23.68 -33.74
C GLU A 265 20.25 24.11 -33.09
N ASP A 266 19.68 25.27 -33.48
CA ASP A 266 18.41 25.79 -32.95
C ASP A 266 17.25 24.80 -33.20
N LEU A 267 17.17 24.23 -34.41
CA LEU A 267 16.15 23.23 -34.78
C LEU A 267 16.30 21.90 -34.03
N LYS A 268 17.52 21.56 -33.62
CA LYS A 268 17.82 20.34 -32.89
C LYS A 268 17.45 20.49 -31.41
N GLU A 269 17.68 21.67 -30.82
CA GLU A 269 17.20 22.01 -29.48
C GLU A 269 15.66 21.95 -29.40
N GLU A 270 14.95 22.46 -30.40
CA GLU A 270 13.48 22.38 -30.48
C GLU A 270 12.97 20.93 -30.55
N LEU A 271 13.63 20.06 -31.29
CA LEU A 271 13.29 18.63 -31.38
C LEU A 271 13.52 17.88 -30.07
N GLU A 272 14.62 18.15 -29.37
CA GLU A 272 14.86 17.59 -28.03
C GLU A 272 13.82 18.12 -27.03
N TYR A 273 13.42 19.38 -27.13
CA TYR A 273 12.35 19.95 -26.32
C TYR A 273 11.01 19.22 -26.50
N ILE A 274 10.58 19.01 -27.75
CA ILE A 274 9.36 18.26 -28.09
C ILE A 274 9.43 16.83 -27.54
N ARG A 275 10.60 16.20 -27.59
CA ARG A 275 10.82 14.85 -27.05
C ARG A 275 10.67 14.80 -25.53
N TRP A 276 11.20 15.79 -24.80
CA TRP A 276 11.01 15.91 -23.35
C TRP A 276 9.54 16.11 -22.98
N CYS A 277 8.81 16.93 -23.74
CA CYS A 277 7.35 17.08 -23.60
C CYS A 277 6.62 15.73 -23.79
N SER A 278 6.91 14.98 -24.86
CA SER A 278 6.31 13.64 -25.07
C SER A 278 6.54 12.70 -23.88
N ARG A 279 7.76 12.72 -23.33
CA ARG A 279 8.12 11.86 -22.20
C ARG A 279 7.36 12.27 -20.93
N LEU A 280 7.23 13.57 -20.68
CA LEU A 280 6.48 14.11 -19.55
C LEU A 280 5.00 13.68 -19.61
N GLU A 281 4.36 13.85 -20.76
CA GLU A 281 2.97 13.45 -20.98
C GLU A 281 2.78 11.94 -20.76
N ALA A 282 3.64 11.10 -21.33
CA ALA A 282 3.57 9.65 -21.16
C ALA A 282 3.67 9.23 -19.68
N LEU A 283 4.51 9.90 -18.89
CA LEU A 283 4.65 9.65 -17.45
C LEU A 283 3.43 10.11 -16.66
N LEU A 284 2.85 11.26 -16.99
CA LEU A 284 1.62 11.76 -16.36
C LEU A 284 0.41 10.88 -16.67
N LEU A 285 0.29 10.38 -17.91
CA LEU A 285 -0.75 9.41 -18.28
C LEU A 285 -0.55 8.07 -17.58
N GLN A 286 0.70 7.59 -17.49
CA GLN A 286 1.03 6.38 -16.73
C GLN A 286 0.60 6.53 -15.26
N LYS A 287 0.79 7.72 -14.66
CA LYS A 287 0.35 8.04 -13.30
C LYS A 287 -1.18 7.93 -13.14
N SER A 288 -1.95 8.41 -14.12
CA SER A 288 -3.43 8.33 -14.09
C SER A 288 -3.99 6.90 -14.17
N ASN A 289 -3.17 5.93 -14.62
CA ASN A 289 -3.58 4.53 -14.77
C ASN A 289 -3.36 3.67 -13.51
N PHE A 290 -2.73 4.20 -12.46
CA PHE A 290 -2.56 3.48 -11.17
C PHE A 290 -3.85 3.39 -10.34
N LYS A 291 -5.02 3.63 -10.93
CA LYS A 291 -6.31 3.51 -10.25
C LYS A 291 -6.54 2.08 -9.78
N ASN A 292 -6.68 1.91 -8.47
CA ASN A 292 -7.23 0.68 -7.92
C ASN A 292 -8.76 0.78 -7.91
N GLU A 293 -9.41 0.67 -9.07
CA GLU A 293 -10.88 0.63 -9.17
C GLU A 293 -11.49 -0.52 -8.35
N ASP A 294 -10.76 -1.63 -8.20
CA ASP A 294 -11.20 -2.80 -7.43
C ASP A 294 -11.05 -2.67 -5.90
N TYR A 295 -10.19 -1.75 -5.40
CA TYR A 295 -9.90 -1.70 -3.97
C TYR A 295 -11.08 -1.21 -3.14
N GLY A 296 -11.86 -0.25 -3.66
CA GLY A 296 -13.07 0.24 -2.99
C GLY A 296 -14.16 -0.84 -2.87
N GLU A 297 -14.36 -1.64 -3.91
CA GLU A 297 -15.35 -2.72 -3.89
C GLU A 297 -14.93 -3.86 -2.94
N ILE A 298 -13.65 -4.25 -2.95
CA ILE A 298 -13.11 -5.26 -2.04
C ILE A 298 -13.19 -4.76 -0.58
N HIS A 299 -12.86 -3.49 -0.34
CA HIS A 299 -12.98 -2.87 0.99
C HIS A 299 -14.42 -2.93 1.51
N ASN A 300 -15.39 -2.48 0.70
CA ASN A 300 -16.80 -2.48 1.09
C ASN A 300 -17.31 -3.89 1.38
N LYS A 301 -16.99 -4.88 0.54
CA LYS A 301 -17.33 -6.29 0.79
C LYS A 301 -16.80 -6.80 2.13
N LYS A 302 -15.57 -6.43 2.51
CA LYS A 302 -14.96 -6.84 3.78
C LYS A 302 -15.62 -6.15 4.97
N VAL A 303 -15.85 -4.84 4.88
CA VAL A 303 -16.54 -4.07 5.94
C VAL A 303 -17.96 -4.58 6.14
N ASP A 304 -18.70 -4.83 5.06
CA ASP A 304 -20.07 -5.37 5.13
C ASP A 304 -20.09 -6.77 5.76
N LYS A 305 -19.13 -7.65 5.39
CA LYS A 305 -18.98 -8.96 6.04
C LYS A 305 -18.76 -8.80 7.55
N LEU A 306 -17.87 -7.92 7.98
CA LEU A 306 -17.61 -7.69 9.41
C LEU A 306 -18.81 -7.08 10.13
N LYS A 307 -19.58 -6.19 9.47
CA LYS A 307 -20.81 -5.61 10.03
C LYS A 307 -21.87 -6.69 10.26
N VAL A 308 -22.09 -7.56 9.28
CA VAL A 308 -23.01 -8.71 9.40
C VAL A 308 -22.55 -9.67 10.50
N LEU A 309 -21.25 -9.94 10.61
CA LEU A 309 -20.70 -10.78 11.69
C LEU A 309 -20.91 -10.13 13.07
N SER A 310 -20.60 -8.84 13.21
CA SER A 310 -20.81 -8.08 14.47
C SER A 310 -22.28 -8.10 14.89
N GLU A 311 -23.20 -7.86 13.95
CA GLU A 311 -24.65 -7.93 14.22
C GLU A 311 -25.09 -9.36 14.59
N SER A 312 -24.56 -10.39 13.91
CA SER A 312 -24.87 -11.79 14.21
C SER A 312 -24.38 -12.21 15.60
N LEU A 313 -23.18 -11.77 15.99
CA LEU A 313 -22.61 -11.99 17.33
C LEU A 313 -23.44 -11.29 18.40
N ALA A 314 -23.83 -10.02 18.17
CA ALA A 314 -24.70 -9.28 19.09
C ALA A 314 -26.07 -9.96 19.27
N ASN A 315 -26.70 -10.40 18.18
CA ASN A 315 -27.96 -11.14 18.23
C ASN A 315 -27.80 -12.49 18.94
N SER A 316 -26.68 -13.18 18.74
CA SER A 316 -26.37 -14.44 19.41
C SER A 316 -26.15 -14.23 20.92
N ALA A 317 -25.47 -13.15 21.31
CA ALA A 317 -25.31 -12.75 22.71
C ALA A 317 -26.66 -12.44 23.36
N LEU A 318 -27.52 -11.63 22.72
CA LEU A 318 -28.87 -11.33 23.21
C LEU A 318 -29.73 -12.61 23.36
N LYS A 319 -29.62 -13.54 22.42
CA LYS A 319 -30.32 -14.82 22.49
C LYS A 319 -29.82 -15.69 23.65
N ALA A 320 -28.52 -15.69 23.92
CA ALA A 320 -27.93 -16.39 25.05
C ALA A 320 -28.29 -15.73 26.39
N GLU A 321 -28.30 -14.40 26.46
CA GLU A 321 -28.76 -13.64 27.64
C GLU A 321 -30.20 -13.96 28.00
N LYS A 322 -31.10 -14.03 27.00
CA LYS A 322 -32.49 -14.46 27.22
C LYS A 322 -32.57 -15.89 27.78
N ARG A 323 -31.73 -16.81 27.29
CA ARG A 323 -31.68 -18.18 27.84
C ARG A 323 -31.19 -18.20 29.28
N ILE A 324 -30.27 -17.31 29.66
CA ILE A 324 -29.85 -17.17 31.06
C ILE A 324 -31.00 -16.65 31.92
N SER A 325 -31.73 -15.62 31.48
CA SER A 325 -32.86 -15.10 32.26
C SER A 325 -33.95 -16.15 32.46
N ASP A 326 -34.29 -16.89 31.40
CA ASP A 326 -35.30 -17.95 31.45
C ASP A 326 -34.85 -19.10 32.39
N ASN A 327 -33.57 -19.47 32.34
CA ASN A 327 -32.99 -20.50 33.22
C ASN A 327 -32.94 -20.04 34.69
N ARG A 328 -32.58 -18.77 34.95
CA ARG A 328 -32.62 -18.20 36.30
C ARG A 328 -34.02 -18.22 36.90
N LEU A 329 -35.05 -17.94 36.08
CA LEU A 329 -36.44 -18.03 36.52
C LEU A 329 -36.79 -19.47 36.96
N GLN A 330 -36.46 -20.47 36.12
CA GLN A 330 -36.69 -21.89 36.46
C GLN A 330 -35.93 -22.32 37.72
N ASN A 331 -34.71 -21.83 37.91
CA ASN A 331 -33.92 -22.11 39.11
C ASN A 331 -34.58 -21.52 40.37
N VAL A 332 -35.05 -20.27 40.32
CA VAL A 332 -35.77 -19.62 41.42
C VAL A 332 -37.05 -20.39 41.76
N GLU A 333 -37.82 -20.81 40.74
CA GLU A 333 -39.01 -21.64 40.91
C GLU A 333 -38.66 -22.98 41.59
N ALA A 334 -37.62 -23.69 41.14
CA ALA A 334 -37.17 -24.93 41.76
C ALA A 334 -36.74 -24.75 43.23
N ILE A 335 -36.02 -23.67 43.56
CA ILE A 335 -35.61 -23.34 44.93
C ILE A 335 -36.83 -23.08 45.82
N SER A 336 -37.81 -22.33 45.32
CA SER A 336 -39.04 -22.04 46.06
C SER A 336 -39.85 -23.31 46.35
N PHE A 337 -39.96 -24.20 45.36
CA PHE A 337 -40.62 -25.49 45.51
C PHE A 337 -39.90 -26.38 46.54
N ARG A 338 -38.56 -26.48 46.47
CA ARG A 338 -37.77 -27.22 47.46
C ARG A 338 -38.03 -26.70 48.87
N THR A 339 -37.96 -25.38 49.06
CA THR A 339 -38.15 -24.74 50.36
C THR A 339 -39.54 -25.03 50.93
N ALA A 340 -40.58 -24.91 50.10
CA ALA A 340 -41.95 -25.24 50.48
C ALA A 340 -42.07 -26.73 50.88
N LYS A 341 -41.53 -27.64 50.06
CA LYS A 341 -41.62 -29.09 50.32
C LYS A 341 -40.85 -29.51 51.57
N THR A 342 -39.65 -28.99 51.78
CA THR A 342 -38.87 -29.23 53.00
C THR A 342 -39.60 -28.72 54.25
N SER A 343 -40.27 -27.56 54.16
CA SER A 343 -41.04 -27.01 55.29
C SER A 343 -42.26 -27.86 55.65
N GLU A 344 -42.99 -28.37 54.64
CA GLU A 344 -44.13 -29.28 54.81
C GLU A 344 -43.68 -30.60 55.48
N MET A 345 -42.61 -31.22 54.97
CA MET A 345 -42.08 -32.46 55.54
C MET A 345 -41.51 -32.26 56.95
N SER A 346 -40.86 -31.13 57.22
CA SER A 346 -40.39 -30.77 58.57
C SER A 346 -41.55 -30.55 59.54
N GLN A 347 -42.66 -29.97 59.07
CA GLN A 347 -43.86 -29.81 59.86
C GLN A 347 -44.50 -31.16 60.20
N HIS A 348 -44.60 -32.08 59.23
CA HIS A 348 -45.03 -33.45 59.50
C HIS A 348 -44.11 -34.20 60.47
N GLU A 349 -42.79 -34.04 60.35
CA GLU A 349 -41.84 -34.60 61.31
C GLU A 349 -42.08 -34.08 62.74
N LYS A 350 -42.36 -32.78 62.90
CA LYS A 350 -42.66 -32.16 64.21
C LYS A 350 -43.99 -32.62 64.80
N GLU A 351 -45.04 -32.67 63.98
CA GLU A 351 -46.37 -33.13 64.41
C GLU A 351 -46.33 -34.57 64.92
N LEU A 352 -45.65 -35.46 64.19
CA LEU A 352 -45.41 -36.84 64.62
C LEU A 352 -44.54 -36.91 65.88
N GLY A 353 -43.61 -35.97 66.08
CA GLY A 353 -42.80 -35.84 67.30
C GLY A 353 -43.60 -35.41 68.54
N ILE A 354 -44.54 -34.45 68.38
CA ILE A 354 -45.45 -34.04 69.46
C ILE A 354 -46.45 -35.16 69.77
N GLU A 355 -46.97 -35.82 68.74
CA GLU A 355 -47.81 -37.01 68.91
C GLU A 355 -47.06 -38.12 69.63
N MET A 356 -45.76 -38.32 69.33
CA MET A 356 -44.87 -39.23 70.06
C MET A 356 -44.75 -38.84 71.54
N GLU A 357 -44.48 -37.58 71.89
CA GLU A 357 -44.40 -37.14 73.31
C GLU A 357 -45.73 -37.33 74.06
N ALA A 358 -46.86 -37.02 73.41
CA ALA A 358 -48.19 -37.23 73.97
C ALA A 358 -48.52 -38.73 74.14
N LEU A 359 -48.12 -39.55 73.18
CA LEU A 359 -48.23 -41.01 73.23
C LEU A 359 -47.25 -41.62 74.24
N GLU A 360 -46.08 -41.04 74.51
CA GLU A 360 -45.11 -41.46 75.53
C GLU A 360 -45.70 -41.36 76.94
N LYS A 361 -46.49 -40.30 77.19
CA LYS A 361 -47.24 -40.11 78.43
C LYS A 361 -48.36 -41.15 78.60
N ARG A 362 -48.92 -41.65 77.49
CA ARG A 362 -49.95 -42.69 77.44
C ARG A 362 -49.37 -44.10 77.35
N LYS A 363 -48.11 -44.25 76.93
CA LYS A 363 -47.30 -45.48 76.83
C LYS A 363 -47.02 -46.09 78.19
N SER A 364 -46.77 -45.27 79.22
CA SER A 364 -46.73 -45.73 80.62
C SER A 364 -48.05 -46.38 81.08
N GLU A 365 -49.18 -46.10 80.42
CA GLU A 365 -50.48 -46.71 80.71
C GLU A 365 -50.74 -47.95 79.82
N LEU A 366 -50.14 -48.01 78.63
CA LEU A 366 -50.33 -49.05 77.60
C LEU A 366 -49.22 -50.12 77.56
N GLU A 367 -48.26 -50.11 78.51
CA GLU A 367 -47.26 -51.19 78.70
C GLU A 367 -47.87 -52.62 78.80
N ALA A 368 -49.18 -52.71 78.98
CA ALA A 368 -49.95 -53.94 78.90
C ALA A 368 -50.49 -54.30 77.49
N GLU A 369 -50.90 -53.32 76.68
CA GLU A 369 -51.25 -53.47 75.25
C GLU A 369 -50.00 -53.59 74.34
N LEU A 370 -48.83 -53.39 74.93
CA LEU A 370 -47.46 -53.38 74.41
C LEU A 370 -47.10 -54.49 73.42
N LYS A 371 -47.68 -55.69 73.55
CA LYS A 371 -47.42 -56.79 72.60
C LYS A 371 -48.11 -56.59 71.25
N LYS A 372 -49.32 -56.02 71.25
CA LYS A 372 -50.11 -55.71 70.05
C LYS A 372 -49.62 -54.41 69.40
N VAL A 373 -49.19 -53.46 70.23
CA VAL A 373 -48.51 -52.23 69.83
C VAL A 373 -47.16 -52.52 69.16
N ASN A 374 -46.41 -53.55 69.54
CA ASN A 374 -45.13 -53.88 68.91
C ASN A 374 -45.25 -54.15 67.38
N ALA A 375 -46.35 -54.79 66.94
CA ALA A 375 -46.62 -54.97 65.50
C ALA A 375 -46.97 -53.64 64.80
N SER A 376 -47.68 -52.73 65.48
CA SER A 376 -47.97 -51.38 64.96
C SER A 376 -46.75 -50.45 65.02
N LEU A 377 -45.84 -50.62 65.98
CA LEU A 377 -44.61 -49.86 66.13
C LEU A 377 -43.64 -50.19 65.00
N THR A 378 -43.53 -51.45 64.61
CA THR A 378 -42.82 -51.84 63.38
C THR A 378 -43.41 -51.18 62.14
N SER A 379 -44.74 -51.01 62.08
CA SER A 379 -45.42 -50.30 60.98
C SER A 379 -45.14 -48.78 60.99
N ILE A 380 -45.15 -48.12 62.16
CA ILE A 380 -44.86 -46.67 62.28
C ILE A 380 -43.37 -46.39 62.04
N HIS A 381 -42.46 -47.21 62.55
CA HIS A 381 -41.03 -47.09 62.23
C HIS A 381 -40.75 -47.27 60.75
N ALA A 382 -41.41 -48.22 60.08
CA ALA A 382 -41.30 -48.37 58.63
C ALA A 382 -41.82 -47.12 57.90
N ARG A 383 -42.95 -46.53 58.32
CA ARG A 383 -43.50 -45.30 57.73
C ARG A 383 -42.61 -44.08 57.95
N LEU A 384 -42.04 -43.91 59.15
CA LEU A 384 -41.10 -42.83 59.46
C LEU A 384 -39.79 -42.99 58.67
N HIS A 385 -39.30 -44.22 58.55
CA HIS A 385 -38.10 -44.52 57.78
C HIS A 385 -38.31 -44.21 56.29
N ASN A 386 -39.43 -44.66 55.71
CA ASN A 386 -39.77 -44.36 54.31
C ASN A 386 -39.89 -42.85 54.07
N ALA A 387 -40.55 -42.10 54.96
CA ALA A 387 -40.68 -40.65 54.82
C ALA A 387 -39.32 -39.92 54.90
N ARG A 388 -38.36 -40.44 55.70
CA ARG A 388 -36.99 -39.92 55.75
C ARG A 388 -36.21 -40.25 54.48
N GLU A 389 -36.34 -41.47 53.99
CA GLU A 389 -35.68 -41.90 52.76
C GLU A 389 -36.22 -41.13 51.54
N GLU A 390 -37.53 -40.92 51.44
CA GLU A 390 -38.15 -40.07 50.40
C GLU A 390 -37.64 -38.62 50.47
N ARG A 391 -37.46 -38.07 51.68
CA ARG A 391 -36.86 -36.74 51.86
C ARG A 391 -35.41 -36.71 51.34
N GLU A 392 -34.60 -37.68 51.72
CA GLU A 392 -33.20 -37.75 51.31
C GLU A 392 -33.07 -37.94 49.79
N GLN A 393 -33.89 -38.81 49.19
CA GLN A 393 -33.95 -38.99 47.74
C GLN A 393 -34.40 -37.73 47.00
N PHE A 394 -35.39 -37.02 47.56
CA PHE A 394 -35.85 -35.74 47.01
C PHE A 394 -34.76 -34.66 47.09
N ASP A 395 -34.08 -34.53 48.22
CA ASP A 395 -33.02 -33.55 48.42
C ASP A 395 -31.82 -33.81 47.49
N GLU A 396 -31.46 -35.09 47.29
CA GLU A 396 -30.41 -35.51 46.35
C GLU A 396 -30.81 -35.19 44.90
N ALA A 397 -32.00 -35.61 44.46
CA ALA A 397 -32.50 -35.33 43.11
C ALA A 397 -32.64 -33.82 42.84
N SER A 398 -33.12 -33.07 43.83
CA SER A 398 -33.24 -31.61 43.73
C SER A 398 -31.86 -30.94 43.64
N SER A 399 -30.88 -31.42 44.42
CA SER A 399 -29.50 -30.91 44.36
C SER A 399 -28.86 -31.13 43.00
N GLN A 400 -29.08 -32.28 42.38
CA GLN A 400 -28.60 -32.58 41.03
C GLN A 400 -29.21 -31.63 39.97
N ILE A 401 -30.50 -31.32 40.07
CA ILE A 401 -31.18 -30.37 39.16
C ILE A 401 -30.59 -28.96 39.30
N LEU A 402 -30.39 -28.48 40.53
CA LEU A 402 -29.79 -27.17 40.80
C LEU A 402 -28.35 -27.08 40.27
N GLN A 403 -27.58 -28.15 40.43
CA GLN A 403 -26.23 -28.23 39.89
C GLN A 403 -26.21 -28.17 38.36
N HIS A 404 -27.14 -28.87 37.69
CA HIS A 404 -27.28 -28.82 36.23
C HIS A 404 -27.63 -27.41 35.73
N PHE A 405 -28.58 -26.72 36.38
CA PHE A 405 -28.91 -25.34 36.00
C PHE A 405 -27.73 -24.39 36.15
N LYS A 406 -26.96 -24.53 37.25
CA LYS A 406 -25.75 -23.75 37.48
C LYS A 406 -24.68 -24.02 36.41
N ALA A 407 -24.39 -25.29 36.11
CA ALA A 407 -23.41 -25.64 35.09
C ALA A 407 -23.77 -25.07 33.71
N LYS A 408 -25.06 -25.11 33.35
CA LYS A 408 -25.57 -24.52 32.10
C LYS A 408 -25.50 -22.99 32.09
N GLU A 409 -25.72 -22.33 33.22
CA GLU A 409 -25.54 -20.88 33.36
C GLU A 409 -24.07 -20.49 33.20
N ASP A 410 -23.15 -21.23 33.81
CA ASP A 410 -21.71 -21.00 33.71
C ASP A 410 -21.19 -21.21 32.28
N GLU A 411 -21.73 -22.21 31.55
CA GLU A 411 -21.44 -22.42 30.12
C GLU A 411 -21.94 -21.27 29.26
N LEU A 412 -23.22 -20.88 29.39
CA LEU A 412 -23.79 -19.77 28.63
C LEU A 412 -23.08 -18.44 28.92
N SER A 413 -22.66 -18.22 30.17
CA SER A 413 -21.92 -17.03 30.57
C SER A 413 -20.54 -16.97 29.89
N ARG A 414 -19.84 -18.11 29.77
CA ARG A 414 -18.58 -18.20 29.00
C ARG A 414 -18.81 -17.92 27.52
N SER A 415 -19.86 -18.49 26.92
CA SER A 415 -20.18 -18.23 25.51
C SER A 415 -20.52 -16.76 25.24
N ILE A 416 -21.27 -16.09 26.13
CA ILE A 416 -21.56 -14.65 26.00
C ILE A 416 -20.29 -13.82 26.07
N ALA A 417 -19.37 -14.14 26.99
CA ALA A 417 -18.10 -13.44 27.09
C ALA A 417 -17.26 -13.59 25.80
N SER A 418 -17.22 -14.79 25.21
CA SER A 418 -16.56 -15.04 23.92
C SER A 418 -17.23 -14.24 22.78
N TYR A 419 -18.56 -14.28 22.65
CA TYR A 419 -19.28 -13.52 21.61
C TYR A 419 -19.06 -12.01 21.70
N ARG A 420 -19.07 -11.46 22.92
CA ARG A 420 -18.83 -10.02 23.14
C ARG A 420 -17.40 -9.64 22.79
N THR A 421 -16.42 -10.44 23.24
CA THR A 421 -15.01 -10.20 22.93
C THR A 421 -14.77 -10.24 21.41
N GLU A 422 -15.34 -11.20 20.70
CA GLU A 422 -15.23 -11.28 19.24
C GLU A 422 -15.93 -10.10 18.54
N ALA A 423 -17.09 -9.65 19.04
CA ALA A 423 -17.79 -8.49 18.50
C ALA A 423 -16.99 -7.20 18.70
N ASP A 424 -16.38 -7.01 19.87
CA ASP A 424 -15.51 -5.86 20.17
C ASP A 424 -14.29 -5.83 19.25
N VAL A 425 -13.69 -7.00 18.98
CA VAL A 425 -12.62 -7.12 17.97
C VAL A 425 -13.12 -6.73 16.59
N CYS A 426 -14.24 -7.31 16.12
CA CYS A 426 -14.80 -6.98 14.81
C CYS A 426 -15.07 -5.48 14.67
N ASN A 427 -15.62 -4.85 15.71
CA ASN A 427 -15.89 -3.41 15.73
C ASN A 427 -14.61 -2.58 15.65
N ALA A 428 -13.55 -2.96 16.37
CA ALA A 428 -12.26 -2.27 16.29
C ALA A 428 -11.65 -2.39 14.88
N PHE A 429 -11.75 -3.55 14.24
CA PHE A 429 -11.33 -3.74 12.85
C PHE A 429 -12.16 -2.89 11.89
N ILE A 430 -13.49 -2.81 12.06
CA ILE A 430 -14.36 -1.94 11.25
C ILE A 430 -13.91 -0.48 11.37
N VAL A 431 -13.71 0.03 12.59
CA VAL A 431 -13.27 1.41 12.82
C VAL A 431 -11.92 1.68 12.16
N PHE A 432 -10.97 0.75 12.29
CA PHE A 432 -9.66 0.87 11.66
C PHE A 432 -9.74 0.87 10.14
N LEU A 433 -10.52 -0.04 9.55
CA LEU A 433 -10.73 -0.14 8.11
C LEU A 433 -11.37 1.12 7.55
N GLU A 434 -12.48 1.57 8.14
CA GLU A 434 -13.20 2.77 7.68
C GLU A 434 -12.34 4.02 7.81
N SER A 435 -11.52 4.13 8.86
CA SER A 435 -10.59 5.27 9.03
C SER A 435 -9.49 5.24 7.98
N SER A 436 -8.86 4.07 7.77
CA SER A 436 -7.79 3.90 6.78
C SER A 436 -8.28 4.18 5.36
N TYR A 437 -9.48 3.68 5.02
CA TYR A 437 -10.10 3.96 3.73
C TYR A 437 -10.40 5.44 3.53
N LYS A 438 -10.93 6.13 4.54
CA LYS A 438 -11.15 7.59 4.48
C LYS A 438 -9.86 8.35 4.22
N PHE A 439 -8.75 7.97 4.88
CA PHE A 439 -7.45 8.62 4.64
C PHE A 439 -6.95 8.35 3.23
N GLN A 440 -7.02 7.10 2.79
CA GLN A 440 -6.58 6.71 1.46
C GLN A 440 -7.41 7.37 0.36
N SER A 441 -8.74 7.40 0.49
CA SER A 441 -9.63 8.01 -0.51
C SER A 441 -9.41 9.52 -0.59
N ALA A 442 -9.33 10.20 0.56
CA ALA A 442 -9.05 11.64 0.60
C ALA A 442 -7.70 11.99 -0.02
N TYR A 443 -6.65 11.22 0.30
CA TYR A 443 -5.33 11.41 -0.30
C TYR A 443 -5.35 11.16 -1.82
N THR A 444 -6.01 10.09 -2.26
CA THR A 444 -6.11 9.74 -3.68
C THR A 444 -6.88 10.82 -4.46
N GLU A 445 -7.99 11.31 -3.92
CA GLU A 445 -8.77 12.41 -4.52
C GLU A 445 -7.96 13.71 -4.61
N GLN A 446 -7.23 14.06 -3.54
CA GLN A 446 -6.37 15.24 -3.54
C GLN A 446 -5.23 15.12 -4.55
N LYS A 447 -4.54 13.97 -4.57
CA LYS A 447 -3.42 13.72 -5.49
C LYS A 447 -3.91 13.69 -6.93
N GLN A 448 -5.04 13.06 -7.21
CA GLN A 448 -5.65 13.05 -8.54
C GLN A 448 -6.01 14.46 -9.01
N LYS A 449 -6.53 15.30 -8.11
CA LYS A 449 -6.80 16.70 -8.44
C LYS A 449 -5.51 17.44 -8.80
N GLN A 450 -4.44 17.26 -8.02
CA GLN A 450 -3.13 17.84 -8.32
C GLN A 450 -2.59 17.35 -9.67
N ASP A 451 -2.69 16.05 -9.95
CA ASP A 451 -2.19 15.45 -11.18
C ASP A 451 -2.98 15.93 -12.41
N ASN A 452 -4.30 16.09 -12.29
CA ASN A 452 -5.14 16.66 -13.33
C ASN A 452 -4.85 18.14 -13.56
N ASP A 453 -4.71 18.92 -12.48
CA ASP A 453 -4.32 20.34 -12.57
C ASP A 453 -2.92 20.49 -13.20
N GLU A 454 -2.00 19.55 -12.94
CA GLU A 454 -0.67 19.49 -13.55
C GLU A 454 -0.74 19.14 -15.05
N LEU A 455 -1.58 18.18 -15.42
CA LEU A 455 -1.80 17.79 -16.81
C LEU A 455 -2.40 18.95 -17.61
N GLU A 456 -3.40 19.65 -17.06
CA GLU A 456 -4.03 20.81 -17.71
C GLU A 456 -3.03 21.95 -17.93
N ARG A 457 -2.17 22.24 -16.95
CA ARG A 457 -1.10 23.23 -17.09
C ARG A 457 -0.07 22.82 -18.15
N TYR A 458 0.28 21.54 -18.20
CA TYR A 458 1.19 21.01 -19.22
C TYR A 458 0.57 21.12 -20.62
N GLU A 459 -0.70 20.77 -20.78
CA GLU A 459 -1.42 20.89 -22.04
C GLU A 459 -1.43 22.35 -22.53
N GLU A 460 -1.75 23.31 -21.66
CA GLU A 460 -1.69 24.75 -21.99
C GLU A 460 -0.27 25.17 -22.40
N TYR A 461 0.74 24.74 -21.65
CA TYR A 461 2.15 25.02 -21.93
C TYR A 461 2.59 24.48 -23.30
N PHE A 462 2.25 23.21 -23.59
CA PHE A 462 2.60 22.55 -24.84
C PHE A 462 1.88 23.18 -26.04
N VAL A 463 0.61 23.56 -25.89
CA VAL A 463 -0.16 24.25 -26.94
C VAL A 463 0.47 25.60 -27.27
N ASN A 464 0.81 26.40 -26.26
CA ASN A 464 1.46 27.71 -26.46
C ASN A 464 2.82 27.56 -27.17
N LEU A 465 3.59 26.55 -26.78
CA LEU A 465 4.85 26.22 -27.44
C LEU A 465 4.66 25.78 -28.89
N ALA A 466 3.73 24.85 -29.15
CA ALA A 466 3.44 24.35 -30.49
C ALA A 466 3.01 25.49 -31.41
N VAL A 467 2.18 26.42 -30.93
CA VAL A 467 1.79 27.64 -31.67
C VAL A 467 3.01 28.49 -31.99
N ARG A 468 3.92 28.71 -31.04
CA ARG A 468 5.15 29.50 -31.26
C ARG A 468 6.06 28.86 -32.31
N ILE A 469 6.39 27.57 -32.16
CA ILE A 469 7.27 26.84 -33.10
C ILE A 469 6.64 26.83 -34.49
N LEU A 470 5.36 26.48 -34.61
CA LEU A 470 4.66 26.44 -35.91
C LEU A 470 4.55 27.82 -36.56
N SER A 471 4.40 28.89 -35.77
CA SER A 471 4.39 30.28 -36.29
C SER A 471 5.76 30.69 -36.82
N SER A 472 6.84 30.36 -36.10
CA SER A 472 8.21 30.62 -36.57
C SER A 472 8.51 29.90 -37.89
N TYR A 473 8.17 28.61 -37.99
CA TYR A 473 8.35 27.84 -39.23
C TYR A 473 7.50 28.38 -40.38
N LYS A 474 6.29 28.86 -40.11
CA LYS A 474 5.43 29.48 -41.12
C LYS A 474 6.07 30.73 -41.72
N ASP A 475 6.64 31.59 -40.87
CA ASP A 475 7.27 32.84 -41.30
C ASP A 475 8.59 32.58 -42.04
N GLU A 476 9.32 31.52 -41.66
CA GLU A 476 10.59 31.12 -42.27
C GLU A 476 10.44 30.34 -43.58
N LEU A 477 9.37 29.55 -43.74
CA LEU A 477 9.17 28.70 -44.92
C LEU A 477 9.13 29.50 -46.23
N GLY A 478 8.55 30.71 -46.19
CA GLY A 478 8.40 31.58 -47.36
C GLY A 478 9.73 32.02 -47.98
N PRO A 479 10.61 32.68 -47.20
CA PRO A 479 11.97 33.02 -47.62
C PRO A 479 12.79 31.80 -48.04
N HIS A 480 12.70 30.68 -47.30
CA HIS A 480 13.43 29.45 -47.62
C HIS A 480 13.01 28.82 -48.95
N LEU A 481 11.72 28.81 -49.27
CA LEU A 481 11.22 28.35 -50.57
C LEU A 481 11.71 29.21 -51.72
N SER A 482 11.79 30.52 -51.51
CA SER A 482 12.33 31.47 -52.49
C SER A 482 13.81 31.22 -52.73
N HIS A 483 14.59 30.98 -51.67
CA HIS A 483 16.02 30.67 -51.76
C HIS A 483 16.29 29.33 -52.46
N VAL A 484 15.52 28.28 -52.16
CA VAL A 484 15.63 27.00 -52.87
C VAL A 484 15.27 27.15 -54.34
N ARG A 485 14.24 27.94 -54.68
CA ARG A 485 13.88 28.23 -56.08
C ARG A 485 15.04 28.90 -56.81
N GLU A 486 15.67 29.90 -56.19
CA GLU A 486 16.83 30.59 -56.73
C GLU A 486 18.03 29.65 -56.93
N LEU A 487 18.35 28.79 -55.95
CA LEU A 487 19.40 27.78 -56.07
C LEU A 487 19.12 26.79 -57.21
N VAL A 488 17.87 26.35 -57.38
CA VAL A 488 17.45 25.46 -58.48
C VAL A 488 17.57 26.15 -59.84
N GLU A 489 17.17 27.42 -59.93
CA GLU A 489 17.32 28.23 -61.16
C GLU A 489 18.80 28.41 -61.53
N ASN A 490 19.67 28.68 -60.56
CA ASN A 490 21.12 28.80 -60.74
C ASN A 490 21.78 27.48 -61.16
N LEU A 491 21.40 26.36 -60.54
CA LEU A 491 21.86 25.01 -60.91
C LEU A 491 21.40 24.62 -62.33
N ASN A 492 20.20 25.04 -62.75
CA ASN A 492 19.71 24.82 -64.11
C ASN A 492 20.43 25.70 -65.14
N GLY A 493 20.77 26.95 -64.81
CA GLY A 493 21.54 27.85 -65.68
C GLY A 493 22.94 27.35 -66.00
N LEU A 494 23.61 26.72 -65.03
CA LEU A 494 24.90 26.04 -65.19
C LEU A 494 24.81 24.74 -66.01
N GLY A 495 23.61 24.17 -66.17
CA GLY A 495 23.37 22.96 -66.98
C GLY A 495 23.26 23.23 -68.48
N ILE A 496 22.92 24.47 -68.87
CA ILE A 496 22.68 24.86 -70.28
C ILE A 496 23.98 25.35 -70.96
N THR A 497 25.00 25.71 -70.18
CA THR A 497 26.30 26.23 -70.65
C THR A 497 27.44 25.24 -70.39
N ALA A 498 27.34 24.01 -70.91
CA ALA A 498 28.38 23.00 -70.74
C ALA A 498 29.55 23.20 -71.72
N VAL A 499 30.55 24.00 -71.34
CA VAL A 499 31.95 23.80 -71.75
C VAL A 499 32.74 23.52 -70.47
N SER A 500 33.29 22.31 -70.38
CA SER A 500 33.86 21.73 -69.17
C SER A 500 35.18 22.41 -68.77
N ASN A 501 35.11 23.39 -67.88
CA ASN A 501 36.28 23.96 -67.17
C ASN A 501 36.24 23.60 -65.67
N ASP A 502 37.40 23.41 -65.04
CA ASP A 502 37.55 23.00 -63.63
C ASP A 502 36.82 23.94 -62.64
N GLU A 503 36.77 25.24 -62.95
CA GLU A 503 36.05 26.24 -62.15
C GLU A 503 34.52 26.01 -62.15
N THR A 504 33.92 25.64 -63.28
CA THR A 504 32.48 25.37 -63.37
C THR A 504 32.05 24.13 -62.57
N VAL A 505 32.94 23.14 -62.46
CA VAL A 505 32.71 21.94 -61.64
C VAL A 505 32.80 22.29 -60.15
N SER A 506 33.72 23.17 -59.76
CA SER A 506 33.86 23.64 -58.38
C SER A 506 32.66 24.48 -57.92
N SER A 507 32.18 25.42 -58.75
CA SER A 507 31.00 26.25 -58.42
C SER A 507 29.71 25.43 -58.36
N ARG A 508 29.58 24.41 -59.22
CA ARG A 508 28.45 23.48 -59.19
C ARG A 508 28.40 22.67 -57.90
N LYS A 509 29.53 22.13 -57.44
CA LYS A 509 29.60 21.39 -56.16
C LYS A 509 29.22 22.25 -54.97
N VAL A 510 29.61 23.53 -54.97
CA VAL A 510 29.24 24.48 -53.90
C VAL A 510 27.73 24.75 -53.90
N LEU A 511 27.10 24.95 -55.06
CA LEU A 511 25.64 25.13 -55.17
C LEU A 511 24.86 23.85 -54.83
N GLU A 512 25.36 22.68 -55.22
CA GLU A 512 24.77 21.38 -54.86
C GLU A 512 24.83 21.15 -53.33
N GLN A 513 25.91 21.57 -52.67
CA GLN A 513 26.04 21.50 -51.22
C GLN A 513 25.09 22.49 -50.51
N GLN A 514 25.01 23.74 -50.97
CA GLN A 514 24.04 24.72 -50.45
C GLN A 514 22.59 24.28 -50.63
N TYR A 515 22.28 23.63 -51.76
CA TYR A 515 20.97 23.03 -52.00
C TYR A 515 20.70 21.86 -51.05
N ALA A 516 21.67 20.97 -50.84
CA ALA A 516 21.55 19.86 -49.89
C ALA A 516 21.32 20.36 -48.45
N ASP A 517 22.05 21.39 -48.03
CA ASP A 517 21.89 22.02 -46.72
C ASP A 517 20.49 22.66 -46.56
N ALA A 518 20.01 23.36 -47.60
CA ALA A 518 18.66 23.95 -47.59
C ALA A 518 17.55 22.87 -47.54
N VAL A 519 17.70 21.78 -48.29
CA VAL A 519 16.75 20.64 -48.26
C VAL A 519 16.80 19.93 -46.90
N SER A 520 17.97 19.76 -46.29
CA SER A 520 18.10 19.17 -44.95
C SER A 520 17.33 19.99 -43.91
N LYS A 521 17.33 21.33 -44.02
CA LYS A 521 16.54 22.21 -43.14
C LYS A 521 15.04 22.00 -43.31
N PHE A 522 14.55 21.84 -44.55
CA PHE A 522 13.15 21.47 -44.80
C PHE A 522 12.78 20.14 -44.15
N VAL A 523 13.61 19.11 -44.33
CA VAL A 523 13.37 17.79 -43.73
C VAL A 523 13.29 17.89 -42.20
N ASN A 524 14.16 18.68 -41.56
CA ASN A 524 14.14 18.88 -40.11
C ASN A 524 12.87 19.60 -39.64
N ILE A 525 12.45 20.68 -40.33
CA ILE A 525 11.21 21.41 -40.04
C ILE A 525 10.00 20.48 -40.17
N PHE A 526 9.88 19.71 -41.26
CA PHE A 526 8.78 18.77 -41.44
C PHE A 526 8.80 17.63 -40.40
N THR A 527 9.98 17.19 -39.98
CA THR A 527 10.14 16.19 -38.91
C THR A 527 9.68 16.74 -37.55
N ALA A 528 9.98 18.00 -37.25
CA ALA A 528 9.48 18.68 -36.06
C ALA A 528 7.96 18.85 -36.09
N ILE A 529 7.39 19.29 -37.22
CA ILE A 529 5.93 19.38 -37.42
C ILE A 529 5.27 18.01 -37.23
N GLN A 530 5.84 16.95 -37.81
CA GLN A 530 5.31 15.59 -37.66
C GLN A 530 5.41 15.10 -36.20
N SER A 531 6.44 15.50 -35.46
CA SER A 531 6.61 15.14 -34.05
C SER A 531 5.58 15.84 -33.15
N ILE A 532 5.32 17.14 -33.40
CA ILE A 532 4.22 17.89 -32.77
C ILE A 532 2.87 17.25 -33.12
N GLN A 533 2.68 16.89 -34.39
CA GLN A 533 1.47 16.21 -34.85
C GLN A 533 1.23 14.90 -34.10
N ARG A 534 2.22 14.03 -33.97
CA ARG A 534 2.05 12.74 -33.28
C ARG A 534 1.56 12.89 -31.84
N GLN A 535 1.99 13.91 -31.10
CA GLN A 535 1.51 14.17 -29.74
C GLN A 535 0.03 14.55 -29.68
N PHE A 536 -0.48 15.28 -30.68
CA PHE A 536 -1.90 15.65 -30.72
C PHE A 536 -2.82 14.54 -31.21
N TYR A 537 -2.30 13.57 -31.98
CA TYR A 537 -3.08 12.45 -32.53
C TYR A 537 -3.04 11.18 -31.66
N SER A 538 -2.27 11.15 -30.56
CA SER A 538 -2.22 10.01 -29.63
C SER A 538 -3.39 9.91 -28.65
N GLN A 539 -4.31 10.88 -28.63
CA GLN A 539 -5.53 10.79 -27.81
C GLN A 539 -6.65 10.01 -28.51
N ASP A 540 -7.11 8.95 -27.84
CA ASP A 540 -8.48 8.45 -27.97
C ASP A 540 -9.40 9.42 -27.21
N GLU A 541 -10.37 10.00 -27.92
CA GLU A 541 -11.53 10.76 -27.42
C GLU A 541 -11.31 11.81 -26.29
N GLY A 542 -10.82 13.02 -26.62
CA GLY A 542 -10.78 14.11 -25.61
C GLY A 542 -10.64 15.55 -26.09
N VAL A 543 -9.49 15.93 -26.67
CA VAL A 543 -9.09 17.36 -26.80
C VAL A 543 -9.03 17.84 -28.26
N MET A 544 -9.77 17.16 -29.16
CA MET A 544 -9.81 17.46 -30.60
C MET A 544 -10.70 18.67 -30.95
N ARG A 545 -10.29 19.92 -30.63
CA ARG A 545 -10.99 21.08 -31.23
C ARG A 545 -10.19 22.36 -31.53
N TYR A 546 -9.07 22.66 -30.88
CA TYR A 546 -8.38 23.93 -31.13
C TYR A 546 -7.20 23.87 -32.13
N LEU A 547 -6.49 22.74 -32.24
CA LEU A 547 -5.35 22.62 -33.17
C LEU A 547 -5.69 22.18 -34.59
N PHE A 548 -6.82 21.49 -34.80
CA PHE A 548 -7.26 21.11 -36.14
C PHE A 548 -7.47 22.35 -37.04
N VAL A 549 -7.94 23.46 -36.46
CA VAL A 549 -8.15 24.73 -37.19
C VAL A 549 -6.81 25.39 -37.56
N CYS A 550 -5.81 25.32 -36.69
CA CYS A 550 -4.49 25.90 -36.95
C CYS A 550 -3.66 25.04 -37.93
N MET A 551 -3.71 23.72 -37.82
CA MET A 551 -3.03 22.82 -38.76
C MET A 551 -3.63 22.86 -40.16
N VAL A 552 -4.96 22.95 -40.28
CA VAL A 552 -5.62 23.11 -41.60
C VAL A 552 -5.19 24.42 -42.27
N ALA A 553 -4.91 25.48 -41.50
CA ALA A 553 -4.41 26.75 -42.03
C ALA A 553 -2.93 26.71 -42.46
N ILE A 554 -2.08 25.88 -41.83
CA ILE A 554 -0.67 25.72 -42.19
C ILE A 554 -0.48 24.71 -43.34
N LEU A 555 -1.28 23.63 -43.36
CA LEU A 555 -1.23 22.57 -44.38
C LEU A 555 -2.00 22.91 -45.68
N HIS A 556 -2.77 24.01 -45.73
CA HIS A 556 -3.47 24.44 -46.96
C HIS A 556 -2.57 25.07 -48.04
N LYS A 557 -1.25 24.86 -48.00
CA LYS A 557 -0.41 25.01 -49.20
C LYS A 557 -0.12 23.65 -49.83
N ARG A 558 -1.16 23.14 -50.51
CA ARG A 558 -1.06 22.16 -51.61
C ARG A 558 0.04 22.53 -52.62
N GLU A 559 0.42 23.82 -52.69
CA GLU A 559 1.54 24.36 -53.46
C GLU A 559 2.94 23.86 -53.04
N LEU A 560 3.19 23.58 -51.75
CA LEU A 560 4.51 23.16 -51.25
C LEU A 560 4.82 21.70 -51.60
N PHE A 561 3.83 20.82 -51.46
CA PHE A 561 3.92 19.43 -51.87
C PHE A 561 4.05 19.31 -53.40
N LEU A 562 3.29 20.12 -54.16
CA LEU A 562 3.40 20.19 -55.62
C LEU A 562 4.74 20.77 -56.09
N LEU A 563 5.38 21.69 -55.33
CA LEU A 563 6.72 22.18 -55.66
C LEU A 563 7.79 21.11 -55.42
N MET A 564 7.75 20.40 -54.29
CA MET A 564 8.71 19.32 -54.01
C MET A 564 8.55 18.12 -54.94
N GLU A 565 7.32 17.75 -55.32
CA GLU A 565 7.07 16.66 -56.26
C GLU A 565 7.53 17.01 -57.69
N LYS A 566 7.33 18.27 -58.12
CA LYS A 566 7.69 18.76 -59.45
C LYS A 566 9.18 19.01 -59.62
N TYR A 567 9.88 19.48 -58.59
CA TYR A 567 11.33 19.75 -58.65
C TYR A 567 12.19 18.62 -58.07
N GLY A 568 11.71 17.87 -57.07
CA GLY A 568 12.39 16.70 -56.51
C GLY A 568 12.45 15.52 -57.48
N SER A 569 11.36 15.23 -58.20
CA SER A 569 11.36 14.17 -59.23
C SER A 569 12.26 14.53 -60.42
N SER A 570 12.29 15.80 -60.82
CA SER A 570 13.14 16.27 -61.93
C SER A 570 14.63 16.23 -61.61
N PHE A 571 15.01 16.37 -60.33
CA PHE A 571 16.41 16.35 -59.89
C PHE A 571 16.88 14.93 -59.54
N ALA A 572 16.04 14.10 -58.92
CA ALA A 572 16.32 12.69 -58.65
C ALA A 572 16.48 11.86 -59.94
N GLU A 573 15.67 12.11 -60.98
CA GLU A 573 15.85 11.50 -62.31
C GLU A 573 17.13 11.98 -63.02
N LYS A 574 17.60 13.20 -62.75
CA LYS A 574 18.84 13.74 -63.34
C LYS A 574 20.10 13.27 -62.61
N MET A 575 20.01 12.95 -61.31
CA MET A 575 21.11 12.37 -60.53
C MET A 575 21.25 10.86 -60.72
N THR A 576 20.19 10.13 -61.08
CA THR A 576 20.25 8.68 -61.38
C THR A 576 20.68 8.37 -62.83
N ARG A 577 20.87 9.38 -63.68
CA ARG A 577 21.40 9.26 -65.06
C ARG A 577 22.86 9.71 -65.21
N LYS A 578 23.66 9.67 -64.15
CA LYS A 578 25.13 9.78 -64.23
C LYS A 578 25.80 8.51 -63.74
#